data_AF-A0AAC8QFC1-F1
#
_entry.id   AF-A0AAC8QFC1-F1
#
_cell.length_a   1.000
_cell.length_b   1.000
_cell.length_c   1.000
_cell.angle_alpha   90.00
_cell.angle_beta   90.00
_cell.angle_gamma   90.00
#
_symmetry.space_group_name_H-M   'P 1'
#
loop_
_entity.id
_entity.type
_entity.pdbx_description
1 polymer ?
#
loop_
_entity_poly.entity_id
_entity_poly.type
_entity_poly.pdbx_seq_one_letter_code
_entity_poly.pdbx_strand_id
1 'polypeptide(L)'
;MMTHDELLSHVAEHAGLPGREEAERTVGAVLSVLGERLSWPVVQALAEDLPAPLATRLRDVSPHQDFNLAELHARVAGRTRVPLGQAVEHTGLVCQFLAETLSPGTLHRLREALPGPMSALFTPRGPVEGFEYVHLEPGRGTLAEGRPGSHHPLSEARPERAHSHSVVRADNPHGDTKLSSSIGFTQEREEETLAAGHPGSDRPLSEWE
;
A
#
# COMPACT_ATOMS: atom_id res chain seq x y z
N MET A 1 28.78 -5.84 -5.68
CA MET A 1 28.68 -4.41 -6.03
C MET A 1 27.29 -4.20 -6.60
N MET A 2 26.57 -3.22 -6.07
CA MET A 2 25.26 -2.79 -6.56
C MET A 2 25.38 -2.30 -8.01
N THR A 3 24.43 -2.68 -8.87
CA THR A 3 24.35 -2.12 -10.22
C THR A 3 23.29 -1.02 -10.32
N HIS A 4 23.44 -0.13 -11.31
CA HIS A 4 22.43 0.89 -11.58
C HIS A 4 21.07 0.25 -11.93
N ASP A 5 21.12 -0.80 -12.74
CA ASP A 5 19.93 -1.52 -13.19
C ASP A 5 19.18 -2.18 -12.06
N GLU A 6 19.91 -2.85 -11.16
CA GLU A 6 19.35 -3.54 -9.99
C GLU A 6 18.57 -2.59 -9.08
N LEU A 7 19.10 -1.39 -8.79
CA LEU A 7 18.36 -0.39 -8.02
C LEU A 7 17.11 0.08 -8.76
N LEU A 8 17.22 0.44 -10.04
CA LEU A 8 16.08 0.95 -10.79
C LEU A 8 14.97 -0.07 -10.91
N SER A 9 15.32 -1.33 -11.17
CA SER A 9 14.38 -2.45 -11.24
C SER A 9 13.72 -2.70 -9.88
N HIS A 10 14.50 -2.75 -8.80
CA HIS A 10 13.96 -2.90 -7.44
C HIS A 10 12.97 -1.79 -7.09
N VAL A 11 13.33 -0.53 -7.37
CA VAL A 11 12.46 0.63 -7.10
C VAL A 11 11.22 0.62 -7.97
N ALA A 12 11.34 0.28 -9.26
CA ALA A 12 10.18 0.20 -10.15
C ALA A 12 9.16 -0.83 -9.66
N GLU A 13 9.62 -2.03 -9.32
CA GLU A 13 8.77 -3.14 -8.86
C GLU A 13 8.09 -2.83 -7.53
N HIS A 14 8.85 -2.37 -6.53
CA HIS A 14 8.33 -2.24 -5.17
C HIS A 14 7.55 -0.94 -4.95
N ALA A 15 7.74 0.09 -5.78
CA ALA A 15 6.96 1.33 -5.74
C ALA A 15 5.82 1.36 -6.78
N GLY A 16 5.61 0.29 -7.55
CA GLY A 16 4.55 0.20 -8.56
C GLY A 16 4.68 1.24 -9.68
N LEU A 17 5.92 1.58 -10.07
CA LEU A 17 6.18 2.59 -11.09
C LEU A 17 5.98 2.01 -12.51
N PRO A 18 5.50 2.81 -13.46
CA PRO A 18 5.16 2.35 -14.81
C PRO A 18 6.38 1.91 -15.64
N GLY A 19 7.60 2.24 -15.20
CA GLY A 19 8.81 1.82 -15.89
C GLY A 19 10.09 2.46 -15.35
N ARG A 20 11.17 2.19 -16.08
CA ARG A 20 12.55 2.59 -15.71
C ARG A 20 12.73 4.10 -15.58
N GLU A 21 12.12 4.90 -16.45
CA GLU A 21 12.28 6.35 -16.43
C GLU A 21 11.71 6.98 -15.15
N GLU A 22 10.54 6.52 -14.71
CA GLU A 22 9.93 6.93 -13.45
C GLU A 22 10.78 6.51 -12.24
N ALA A 23 11.34 5.30 -12.29
CA ALA A 23 12.27 4.83 -11.25
C ALA A 23 13.55 5.68 -11.20
N GLU A 24 14.13 6.01 -12.36
CA GLU A 24 15.32 6.86 -12.44
C GLU A 24 15.04 8.28 -11.93
N ARG A 25 13.90 8.87 -12.29
CA ARG A 25 13.46 10.15 -11.72
C ARG A 25 13.27 10.08 -10.21
N THR A 26 12.67 9.02 -9.71
CA THR A 26 12.42 8.81 -8.29
C THR A 26 13.71 8.66 -7.50
N VAL A 27 14.59 7.75 -7.92
CA VAL A 27 15.91 7.53 -7.32
C VAL A 27 16.75 8.80 -7.38
N GLY A 28 16.80 9.45 -8.54
CA GLY A 28 17.55 10.69 -8.72
C GLY A 28 17.06 11.79 -7.79
N ALA A 29 15.75 11.97 -7.64
CA ALA A 29 15.17 12.93 -6.73
C ALA A 29 15.55 12.66 -5.27
N VAL A 30 15.44 11.41 -4.81
CA VAL A 30 15.81 11.02 -3.44
C VAL A 30 17.30 11.27 -3.19
N LEU A 31 18.18 10.82 -4.09
CA LEU A 31 19.62 11.01 -3.96
C LEU A 31 20.01 12.49 -3.96
N SER A 32 19.45 13.31 -4.85
CA SER A 32 19.75 14.74 -4.86
C SER A 32 19.28 15.43 -3.58
N VAL A 33 18.10 15.10 -3.04
CA VAL A 33 17.64 15.67 -1.77
C VAL A 33 18.54 15.19 -0.62
N LEU A 34 18.93 13.92 -0.58
CA LEU A 34 19.90 13.43 0.42
C LEU A 34 21.24 14.16 0.32
N GLY A 35 21.77 14.35 -0.90
CA GLY A 35 23.02 15.07 -1.13
C GLY A 35 23.00 16.51 -0.62
N GLU A 36 21.84 17.18 -0.68
CA GLU A 36 21.66 18.51 -0.10
C GLU A 36 21.77 18.52 1.41
N ARG A 37 21.31 17.46 2.09
CA ARG A 37 21.39 17.35 3.55
C ARG A 37 22.81 17.07 4.02
N LEU A 38 23.53 16.24 3.27
CA LEU A 38 24.77 15.62 3.71
C LEU A 38 25.97 16.57 3.57
N SER A 39 26.99 16.28 4.38
CA SER A 39 28.29 16.92 4.24
C SER A 39 29.06 16.35 3.05
N TRP A 40 29.95 17.15 2.46
CA TRP A 40 30.76 16.69 1.31
C TRP A 40 31.53 15.39 1.57
N PRO A 41 32.18 15.17 2.73
CA PRO A 41 32.85 13.89 3.01
C PRO A 41 31.90 12.69 3.00
N VAL A 42 30.65 12.86 3.47
CA VAL A 42 29.65 11.79 3.49
C VAL A 42 29.10 11.55 2.09
N VAL A 43 28.91 12.62 1.29
CA VAL A 43 28.58 12.52 -0.13
C VAL A 43 29.64 11.73 -0.90
N GLN A 44 30.94 11.97 -0.64
CA GLN A 44 32.02 11.22 -1.29
C GLN A 44 32.00 9.74 -0.91
N ALA A 45 31.87 9.43 0.38
CA ALA A 45 31.81 8.04 0.84
C ALA A 45 30.61 7.29 0.22
N LEU A 46 29.45 7.96 0.10
CA LEU A 46 28.28 7.38 -0.53
C LEU A 46 28.48 7.19 -2.05
N ALA A 47 29.12 8.15 -2.72
CA ALA A 47 29.43 8.07 -4.14
C ALA A 47 30.39 6.92 -4.52
N GLU A 48 31.27 6.49 -3.61
CA GLU A 48 32.17 5.34 -3.82
C GLU A 48 31.43 4.00 -3.91
N ASP A 49 30.32 3.86 -3.20
CA ASP A 49 29.49 2.65 -3.20
C ASP A 49 28.39 2.68 -4.29
N LEU A 50 28.15 3.84 -4.92
CA LEU A 50 27.10 4.04 -5.91
C LEU A 50 27.59 3.85 -7.36
N PRO A 51 26.73 3.32 -8.25
CA PRO A 51 26.93 3.40 -9.69
C PRO A 51 27.17 4.84 -10.18
N ALA A 52 28.06 5.02 -11.16
CA ALA A 52 28.50 6.35 -11.63
C ALA A 52 27.40 7.36 -11.99
N PRO A 53 26.27 6.98 -12.65
CA PRO A 53 25.17 7.90 -12.91
C PRO A 53 24.55 8.45 -11.61
N LEU A 54 24.37 7.59 -10.60
CA LEU A 54 23.78 7.94 -9.31
C LEU A 54 24.74 8.75 -8.44
N ALA A 55 26.02 8.38 -8.45
CA ALA A 55 27.08 9.14 -7.79
C ALA A 55 27.21 10.57 -8.34
N THR A 56 26.90 10.78 -9.62
CA THR A 56 26.87 12.13 -10.22
C THR A 56 25.68 12.93 -9.68
N ARG A 57 24.48 12.34 -9.62
CA ARG A 57 23.28 13.01 -9.07
C ARG A 57 23.43 13.45 -7.61
N LEU A 58 24.17 12.68 -6.83
CA LEU A 58 24.46 12.99 -5.43
C LEU A 58 25.45 14.15 -5.28
N ARG A 59 26.38 14.31 -6.22
CA ARG A 59 27.41 15.37 -6.20
C ARG A 59 26.96 16.69 -6.84
N ASP A 60 25.98 16.63 -7.73
CA ASP A 60 25.46 17.78 -8.49
C ASP A 60 24.39 18.57 -7.71
N VAL A 61 24.64 18.81 -6.43
CA VAL A 61 23.77 19.59 -5.53
C VAL A 61 24.58 20.45 -4.58
N SER A 62 23.95 21.46 -3.99
CA SER A 62 24.56 22.26 -2.92
C SER A 62 24.39 21.54 -1.57
N PRO A 63 25.48 21.00 -0.97
CA PRO A 63 25.42 20.22 0.27
C PRO A 63 25.23 21.09 1.52
N HIS A 64 25.07 20.46 2.69
CA HIS A 64 24.93 21.09 4.01
C HIS A 64 23.72 22.02 4.19
N GLN A 65 22.57 21.64 3.64
CA GLN A 65 21.31 22.29 3.95
C GLN A 65 20.68 21.69 5.21
N ASP A 66 20.13 22.55 6.05
CA ASP A 66 19.41 22.14 7.25
C ASP A 66 17.93 21.91 6.98
N PHE A 67 17.51 20.64 7.08
CA PHE A 67 16.10 20.26 7.03
C PHE A 67 15.82 18.92 7.73
N ASN A 68 14.56 18.73 8.10
CA ASN A 68 14.07 17.55 8.82
C ASN A 68 13.47 16.50 7.86
N LEU A 69 13.02 15.37 8.41
CA LEU A 69 12.45 14.26 7.62
C LEU A 69 11.20 14.67 6.83
N ALA A 70 10.32 15.50 7.41
CA ALA A 70 9.10 15.94 6.71
C ALA A 70 9.43 16.78 5.48
N GLU A 71 10.40 17.69 5.61
CA GLU A 71 10.89 18.52 4.52
C GLU A 71 11.61 17.69 3.45
N LEU A 72 12.34 16.63 3.83
CA LEU A 72 12.91 15.68 2.87
C LEU A 72 11.82 15.08 1.98
N HIS A 73 10.74 14.57 2.58
CA HIS A 73 9.63 14.00 1.82
C HIS A 73 8.91 15.05 0.97
N ALA A 74 8.74 16.27 1.47
CA ALA A 74 8.15 17.37 0.71
C ALA A 74 8.99 17.74 -0.52
N ARG A 75 10.32 17.80 -0.38
CA ARG A 75 11.24 18.06 -1.50
C ARG A 75 11.23 16.95 -2.53
N VAL A 76 11.20 15.69 -2.08
CA VAL A 76 11.06 14.53 -2.98
C VAL A 76 9.75 14.62 -3.74
N ALA A 77 8.63 14.85 -3.05
CA ALA A 77 7.30 15.03 -3.66
C ALA A 77 7.30 16.14 -4.72
N GLY A 78 7.92 17.29 -4.42
CA GLY A 78 8.04 18.41 -5.36
C GLY A 78 8.85 18.07 -6.61
N ARG A 79 9.95 17.31 -6.48
CA ARG A 79 10.82 16.92 -7.61
C ARG A 79 10.20 15.85 -8.49
N THR A 80 9.52 14.89 -7.90
CA THR A 80 8.88 13.79 -8.64
C THR A 80 7.45 14.12 -9.09
N ARG A 81 6.88 15.21 -8.57
CA ARG A 81 5.49 15.63 -8.81
C ARG A 81 4.47 14.57 -8.42
N VAL A 82 4.72 13.88 -7.31
CA VAL A 82 3.83 12.86 -6.74
C VAL A 82 3.21 13.35 -5.44
N PRO A 83 2.07 12.79 -5.00
CA PRO A 83 1.51 13.06 -3.68
C PRO A 83 2.50 12.72 -2.56
N LEU A 84 2.44 13.46 -1.45
CA LEU A 84 3.36 13.30 -0.31
C LEU A 84 3.42 11.84 0.19
N GLY A 85 2.29 11.13 0.23
CA GLY A 85 2.24 9.72 0.65
C GLY A 85 3.12 8.81 -0.22
N GLN A 86 3.08 8.97 -1.54
CA GLN A 86 3.95 8.23 -2.46
C GLN A 86 5.41 8.64 -2.29
N ALA A 87 5.69 9.93 -2.07
CA ALA A 87 7.05 10.38 -1.82
C ALA A 87 7.65 9.79 -0.53
N VAL A 88 6.85 9.62 0.52
CA VAL A 88 7.25 8.92 1.76
C VAL A 88 7.65 7.47 1.46
N GLU A 89 6.79 6.75 0.74
CA GLU A 89 7.03 5.36 0.35
C GLU A 89 8.29 5.21 -0.51
N HIS A 90 8.38 6.00 -1.60
CA HIS A 90 9.52 6.00 -2.51
C HIS A 90 10.83 6.32 -1.78
N THR A 91 10.80 7.30 -0.87
CA THR A 91 11.97 7.65 -0.06
C THR A 91 12.40 6.46 0.80
N GLY A 92 11.46 5.86 1.53
CA GLY A 92 11.74 4.74 2.42
C GLY A 92 12.34 3.56 1.67
N LEU A 93 11.76 3.23 0.52
CA LEU A 93 12.19 2.13 -0.33
C LEU A 93 13.62 2.33 -0.87
N VAL A 94 13.93 3.52 -1.40
CA VAL A 94 15.28 3.83 -1.88
C VAL A 94 16.28 3.79 -0.72
N CYS A 95 15.98 4.42 0.42
CA CYS A 95 16.89 4.47 1.58
C CYS A 95 17.15 3.07 2.15
N GLN A 96 16.12 2.23 2.18
CA GLN A 96 16.24 0.86 2.65
C GLN A 96 17.09 0.01 1.71
N PHE A 97 16.89 0.10 0.40
CA PHE A 97 17.74 -0.60 -0.56
C PHE A 97 19.21 -0.18 -0.41
N LEU A 98 19.47 1.12 -0.22
CA LEU A 98 20.81 1.61 0.08
C LEU A 98 21.35 1.02 1.39
N ALA A 99 20.53 0.93 2.45
CA ALA A 99 20.96 0.33 3.72
C ALA A 99 21.39 -1.14 3.58
N GLU A 100 20.78 -1.88 2.65
CA GLU A 100 21.08 -3.29 2.39
C GLU A 100 22.29 -3.49 1.47
N THR A 101 22.64 -2.50 0.65
CA THR A 101 23.67 -2.63 -0.40
C THR A 101 24.96 -1.87 -0.14
N LEU A 102 24.92 -0.80 0.66
CA LEU A 102 26.09 0.00 1.02
C LEU A 102 27.08 -0.80 1.87
N SER A 103 28.36 -0.42 1.78
CA SER A 103 29.37 -0.98 2.69
C SER A 103 29.07 -0.59 4.14
N PRO A 104 29.43 -1.42 5.14
CA PRO A 104 29.18 -1.11 6.55
C PRO A 104 29.78 0.23 7.00
N GLY A 105 30.95 0.59 6.47
CA GLY A 105 31.62 1.85 6.78
C GLY A 105 30.89 3.08 6.23
N THR A 106 30.37 2.99 5.01
CA THR A 106 29.57 4.08 4.41
C THR A 106 28.21 4.21 5.09
N LEU A 107 27.54 3.08 5.37
CA LEU A 107 26.28 3.08 6.12
C LEU A 107 26.44 3.71 7.52
N HIS A 108 27.52 3.38 8.23
CA HIS A 108 27.82 3.97 9.53
C HIS A 108 28.00 5.50 9.44
N ARG A 109 28.82 5.98 8.52
CA ARG A 109 29.03 7.43 8.29
C ARG A 109 27.73 8.15 7.93
N LEU A 110 26.89 7.53 7.10
CA LEU A 110 25.60 8.09 6.70
C LEU A 110 24.66 8.24 7.90
N ARG A 111 24.57 7.23 8.76
CA ARG A 111 23.72 7.24 9.95
C ARG A 111 24.17 8.25 11.01
N GLU A 112 25.47 8.45 11.18
CA GLU A 112 26.06 9.46 12.07
C GLU A 112 25.80 10.89 11.59
N ALA A 113 25.76 11.09 10.26
CA ALA A 113 25.56 12.42 9.68
C ALA A 113 24.10 12.90 9.68
N LEU A 114 23.15 11.99 9.90
CA LEU A 114 21.72 12.26 9.76
C LEU A 114 21.01 12.37 11.13
N PRO A 115 20.02 13.27 11.28
CA PRO A 115 19.16 13.29 12.46
C PRO A 115 18.44 11.94 12.65
N GLY A 116 18.15 11.56 13.90
CA GLY A 116 17.56 10.27 14.27
C GLY A 116 16.44 9.76 13.35
N PRO A 117 15.39 10.56 13.06
CA PRO A 117 14.32 10.12 12.16
C PRO A 117 14.76 9.81 10.72
N MET A 118 15.75 10.53 10.16
CA MET A 118 16.32 10.21 8.86
C MET A 118 17.27 9.01 8.94
N SER A 119 18.10 8.95 9.99
CA SER A 119 19.02 7.84 10.23
C SER A 119 18.27 6.50 10.33
N ALA A 120 17.04 6.52 10.88
CA ALA A 120 16.17 5.36 10.95
C ALA A 120 15.78 4.76 9.59
N LEU A 121 15.70 5.56 8.51
CA LEU A 121 15.44 5.09 7.15
C LEU A 121 16.55 4.16 6.63
N PHE A 122 17.75 4.28 7.18
CA PHE A 122 18.92 3.47 6.83
C PHE A 122 19.15 2.35 7.84
N THR A 123 18.07 1.83 8.44
CA THR A 123 18.12 0.62 9.23
C THR A 123 17.81 -0.54 8.30
N PRO A 124 18.79 -1.43 8.01
CA PRO A 124 18.50 -2.62 7.23
C PRO A 124 17.31 -3.34 7.85
N ARG A 125 16.41 -3.88 7.02
CA ARG A 125 15.39 -4.77 7.57
C ARG A 125 16.14 -5.89 8.28
N GLY A 126 15.92 -6.01 9.60
CA GLY A 126 16.40 -7.17 10.32
C GLY A 126 15.87 -8.43 9.62
N PRO A 127 16.55 -9.58 9.75
CA PRO A 127 15.92 -10.83 9.34
C PRO A 127 14.52 -10.82 9.96
N VAL A 128 13.49 -10.92 9.11
CA VAL A 128 12.18 -11.30 9.60
C VAL A 128 12.45 -12.58 10.36
N GLU A 129 12.45 -12.53 11.70
CA GLU A 129 12.34 -13.72 12.51
C GLU A 129 11.13 -14.40 11.92
N GLY A 130 11.37 -15.48 11.17
CA GLY A 130 10.30 -16.22 10.55
C GLY A 130 9.42 -16.59 11.71
N PHE A 131 8.26 -15.94 11.82
CA PHE A 131 7.26 -16.40 12.75
C PHE A 131 7.04 -17.84 12.33
N GLU A 132 7.43 -18.78 13.19
CA GLU A 132 7.12 -20.17 12.98
C GLU A 132 5.59 -20.18 12.93
N TYR A 133 5.05 -20.29 11.72
CA TYR A 133 3.64 -20.51 11.54
C TYR A 133 3.41 -21.87 12.18
N VAL A 134 3.04 -21.86 13.46
CA VAL A 134 2.60 -23.05 14.16
C VAL A 134 1.39 -23.52 13.38
N HIS A 135 1.61 -24.45 12.45
CA HIS A 135 0.56 -25.27 11.88
C HIS A 135 0.06 -26.08 13.08
N LEU A 136 -0.90 -25.51 13.81
CA LEU A 136 -1.77 -26.28 14.66
C LEU A 136 -2.45 -27.25 13.70
N GLU A 137 -1.94 -28.48 13.65
CA GLU A 137 -2.63 -29.61 13.02
C GLU A 137 -4.09 -29.50 13.47
N PRO A 138 -5.04 -29.18 12.57
CA PRO A 138 -6.42 -29.05 12.95
C PRO A 138 -6.87 -30.46 13.33
N GLY A 139 -6.80 -30.78 14.62
CA GLY A 139 -7.21 -32.06 15.15
C GLY A 139 -8.70 -32.24 14.90
N ARG A 140 -9.05 -32.81 13.74
CA ARG A 140 -10.35 -33.39 13.33
C ARG A 140 -11.59 -32.85 14.03
N GLY A 141 -11.69 -31.53 14.17
CA GLY A 141 -12.79 -30.85 14.81
C GLY A 141 -13.16 -29.71 13.90
N THR A 142 -14.25 -29.87 13.17
CA THR A 142 -14.78 -28.78 12.36
C THR A 142 -15.29 -27.70 13.31
N LEU A 143 -15.27 -26.41 12.91
CA LEU A 143 -15.84 -25.32 13.72
C LEU A 143 -17.35 -25.53 14.04
N ALA A 144 -18.00 -26.47 13.34
CA ALA A 144 -19.37 -26.90 13.58
C ALA A 144 -19.52 -27.80 14.83
N GLU A 145 -18.45 -28.48 15.27
CA GLU A 145 -18.51 -29.46 16.36
C GLU A 145 -18.19 -28.87 17.74
N GLY A 146 -17.79 -27.59 17.84
CA GLY A 146 -17.70 -26.91 19.14
C GLY A 146 -16.56 -27.40 20.04
N ARG A 147 -15.31 -27.11 19.62
CA ARG A 147 -14.04 -26.96 20.37
C ARG A 147 -13.62 -28.04 21.40
N PRO A 148 -12.34 -28.46 21.35
CA PRO A 148 -11.60 -28.72 22.58
C PRO A 148 -11.39 -27.38 23.31
N GLY A 149 -11.86 -27.27 24.56
CA GLY A 149 -11.51 -26.19 25.48
C GLY A 149 -12.62 -25.20 25.86
N SER A 150 -13.84 -25.32 25.32
CA SER A 150 -14.99 -24.56 25.85
C SER A 150 -15.80 -25.42 26.80
N HIS A 151 -15.92 -25.00 28.07
CA HIS A 151 -16.85 -25.62 29.03
C HIS A 151 -18.33 -25.40 28.68
N HIS A 152 -18.64 -24.59 27.66
CA HIS A 152 -19.96 -24.32 27.11
C HIS A 152 -19.86 -24.13 25.58
N PRO A 153 -19.95 -25.19 24.76
CA PRO A 153 -19.91 -25.07 23.31
C PRO A 153 -21.17 -24.33 22.80
N LEU A 154 -21.05 -23.64 21.66
CA LEU A 154 -22.16 -22.89 21.05
C LEU A 154 -23.36 -23.80 20.70
N SER A 155 -23.10 -25.08 20.42
CA SER A 155 -24.09 -26.12 20.19
C SER A 155 -24.96 -26.42 21.42
N GLU A 156 -24.45 -26.16 22.63
CA GLU A 156 -25.15 -26.28 23.90
C GLU A 156 -25.70 -24.93 24.40
N ALA A 157 -25.36 -23.84 23.71
CA ALA A 157 -25.98 -22.55 24.00
C ALA A 157 -27.48 -22.68 23.75
N ARG A 158 -28.26 -22.51 24.81
CA ARG A 158 -29.69 -22.23 24.74
C ARG A 158 -29.86 -20.74 24.94
N PRO A 159 -29.52 -19.89 23.96
CA PRO A 159 -29.86 -18.48 24.07
C PRO A 159 -31.38 -18.42 24.25
N GLU A 160 -31.86 -17.69 25.26
CA GLU A 160 -33.27 -17.38 25.36
C GLU A 160 -33.70 -16.80 24.02
N ARG A 161 -34.65 -17.48 23.35
CA ARG A 161 -35.14 -17.05 22.05
C ARG A 161 -35.68 -15.63 22.22
N ALA A 162 -34.89 -14.69 21.72
CA ALA A 162 -35.22 -13.28 21.62
C ALA A 162 -35.63 -12.63 22.95
N HIS A 163 -34.73 -11.84 23.55
CA HIS A 163 -35.19 -10.66 24.27
C HIS A 163 -36.16 -9.89 23.36
N SER A 164 -37.17 -9.24 23.96
CA SER A 164 -38.25 -8.51 23.28
C SER A 164 -37.81 -7.48 22.23
N HIS A 165 -36.51 -7.23 22.10
CA HIS A 165 -35.87 -6.32 21.16
C HIS A 165 -35.01 -7.05 20.10
N SER A 166 -35.18 -8.35 19.90
CA SER A 166 -34.45 -9.08 18.85
C SER A 166 -34.89 -8.62 17.46
N VAL A 167 -33.91 -8.05 16.75
CA VAL A 167 -33.97 -7.57 15.37
C VAL A 167 -34.46 -8.64 14.38
N VAL A 168 -34.36 -9.92 14.76
CA VAL A 168 -34.73 -11.10 13.94
C VAL A 168 -36.25 -11.30 13.86
N ARG A 169 -37.04 -10.71 14.78
CA ARG A 169 -38.52 -10.85 14.75
C ARG A 169 -39.24 -9.78 13.94
N ALA A 170 -38.56 -8.72 13.53
CA ALA A 170 -39.18 -7.65 12.76
C ALA A 170 -38.90 -7.87 11.28
N ASP A 171 -39.95 -7.89 10.44
CA ASP A 171 -39.80 -7.90 8.98
C ASP A 171 -39.03 -6.67 8.45
N ASN A 172 -38.99 -5.58 9.22
CA ASN A 172 -38.24 -4.37 8.85
C ASN A 172 -37.69 -3.65 10.09
N PRO A 173 -36.58 -4.13 10.66
CA PRO A 173 -36.06 -3.67 11.95
C PRO A 173 -35.52 -2.22 11.96
N HIS A 174 -35.40 -1.59 10.78
CA HIS A 174 -34.98 -0.19 10.62
C HIS A 174 -36.08 0.66 9.97
N GLY A 175 -37.34 0.25 10.07
CA GLY A 175 -38.48 0.99 9.52
C GLY A 175 -38.52 2.45 9.97
N ASP A 176 -38.32 2.71 11.26
CA ASP A 176 -38.32 4.06 11.84
C ASP A 176 -37.12 4.93 11.43
N THR A 177 -36.08 4.34 10.83
CA THR A 177 -34.90 5.07 10.30
C THR A 177 -34.90 5.13 8.77
N LYS A 178 -35.83 4.43 8.09
CA LYS A 178 -35.97 4.48 6.63
C LYS A 178 -36.71 5.77 6.23
N LEU A 179 -35.95 6.76 5.79
CA LEU A 179 -36.48 7.95 5.10
C LEU A 179 -36.94 7.68 3.65
N SER A 180 -36.79 6.45 3.15
CA SER A 180 -37.33 6.03 1.85
C SER A 180 -37.76 4.57 1.88
N SER A 181 -39.08 4.35 1.88
CA SER A 181 -39.69 3.25 1.15
C SER A 181 -41.04 3.73 0.66
N SER A 182 -41.10 4.06 -0.63
CA SER A 182 -42.33 4.24 -1.40
C SER A 182 -43.23 3.02 -1.19
N ILE A 183 -44.34 3.23 -0.50
CA ILE A 183 -45.42 2.25 -0.41
C ILE A 183 -46.26 2.41 -1.69
N GLY A 184 -46.17 1.40 -2.57
CA GLY A 184 -47.06 1.16 -3.70
C GLY A 184 -46.63 1.83 -5.01
N PHE A 185 -46.37 1.06 -6.06
CA PHE A 185 -47.41 0.51 -6.95
C PHE A 185 -46.77 -0.44 -7.99
N THR A 186 -47.38 -1.63 -8.11
CA THR A 186 -47.37 -2.58 -9.25
C THR A 186 -46.03 -3.10 -9.79
N GLN A 187 -45.55 -4.23 -9.22
CA GLN A 187 -44.78 -5.23 -9.97
C GLN A 187 -44.82 -6.65 -9.36
N GLU A 188 -45.90 -7.00 -8.63
CA GLU A 188 -46.15 -8.38 -8.13
C GLU A 188 -47.45 -8.98 -8.67
N ARG A 189 -48.03 -8.38 -9.72
CA ARG A 189 -48.99 -9.05 -10.60
C ARG A 189 -48.47 -8.92 -12.01
N GLU A 190 -47.73 -9.92 -12.45
CA GLU A 190 -47.85 -10.50 -13.79
C GLU A 190 -46.82 -11.63 -13.87
N GLU A 191 -47.32 -12.84 -13.89
CA GLU A 191 -46.64 -14.00 -14.45
C GLU A 191 -46.48 -13.80 -15.97
N GLU A 192 -45.69 -12.82 -16.39
CA GLU A 192 -45.35 -12.62 -17.80
C GLU A 192 -43.85 -12.88 -18.03
N THR A 193 -43.61 -14.16 -18.28
CA THR A 193 -42.51 -14.71 -19.08
C THR A 193 -41.91 -13.71 -20.09
N LEU A 194 -40.60 -13.46 -19.99
CA LEU A 194 -39.80 -12.66 -20.95
C LEU A 194 -39.58 -13.34 -22.31
N ALA A 195 -40.52 -14.19 -22.74
CA ALA A 195 -40.42 -15.06 -23.91
C ALA A 195 -41.67 -14.99 -24.78
N ALA A 196 -42.05 -13.78 -25.21
CA ALA A 196 -42.97 -13.61 -26.32
C ALA A 196 -42.60 -12.32 -27.08
N GLY A 197 -41.96 -12.49 -28.24
CA GLY A 197 -41.76 -11.41 -29.19
C GLY A 197 -43.11 -10.91 -29.70
N HIS A 198 -43.31 -9.60 -29.71
CA HIS A 198 -44.49 -9.00 -30.33
C HIS A 198 -44.23 -8.81 -31.83
N PRO A 199 -45.05 -9.41 -32.71
CA PRO A 199 -44.96 -9.19 -34.15
C PRO A 199 -45.64 -7.85 -34.49
N GLY A 200 -45.03 -7.05 -35.38
CA GLY A 200 -45.74 -5.96 -36.04
C GLY A 200 -45.14 -4.56 -36.01
N SER A 201 -43.82 -4.40 -36.13
CA SER A 201 -43.24 -3.13 -36.58
C SER A 201 -42.59 -3.31 -37.96
N ASP A 202 -43.40 -3.26 -39.00
CA ASP A 202 -42.93 -2.97 -40.36
C ASP A 202 -42.52 -1.50 -40.43
N ARG A 203 -41.24 -1.22 -40.16
CA ARG A 203 -40.57 -0.01 -40.65
C ARG A 203 -39.05 -0.22 -40.69
N PRO A 204 -38.45 -0.38 -41.88
CA PRO A 204 -37.00 -0.49 -41.99
C PRO A 204 -36.33 0.85 -41.67
N LEU A 205 -35.38 0.84 -40.75
CA LEU A 205 -34.44 1.93 -40.47
C LEU A 205 -33.31 1.89 -41.51
N SER A 206 -33.66 2.28 -42.72
CA SER A 206 -32.70 2.76 -43.73
C SER A 206 -33.15 4.17 -44.09
N GLU A 207 -32.20 5.10 -44.21
CA GLU A 207 -32.38 6.51 -44.56
C GLU A 207 -32.74 7.41 -43.37
N TRP A 208 -31.74 8.06 -42.78
CA TRP A 208 -31.66 9.53 -42.71
C TRP A 208 -30.17 9.91 -42.78
N GLU A 209 -29.86 10.80 -43.72
CA GLU A 209 -28.56 11.40 -44.05
C GLU A 209 -27.89 12.16 -42.91
#